data_AF-A0ABC8KAC0-F1
#
_entry.id   AF-A0ABC8KAC0-F1
#
_cell.length_a   1.000
_cell.length_b   1.000
_cell.length_c   1.000
_cell.angle_alpha   90.00
_cell.angle_beta   90.00
_cell.angle_gamma   90.00
#
_symmetry.space_group_name_H-M   'P 1'
#
loop_
_entity.id
_entity.type
_entity.pdbx_description
1 polymer ?
#
loop_
_entity_poly.entity_id
_entity_poly.type
_entity_poly.pdbx_seq_one_letter_code
_entity_poly.pdbx_strand_id
1 'polypeptide(L)' 'MALMGGFAGIGNNEITILVNDAEKNSDIDPQEAQQTLEIAEANLRKAEGKRQTIEANLALRRARTRVEALNTI' A
#
# COMPACT_ATOMS: atom_id res chain seq x y z
N MET A 1 11.00 1.01 -0.27
CA MET A 1 10.13 1.42 0.85
C MET A 1 8.71 1.41 0.34
N ALA A 2 7.74 0.92 1.10
CA ALA A 2 6.32 0.97 0.73
C ALA A 2 5.71 2.25 1.30
N LEU A 3 5.08 3.08 0.45
CA LEU A 3 4.47 4.36 0.84
C LEU A 3 2.98 4.37 0.46
N MET A 4 2.09 4.60 1.43
CA MET A 4 0.64 4.39 1.25
C MET A 4 -0.14 5.69 1.08
N GLY A 5 0.34 6.54 0.18
CA GLY A 5 -0.23 7.85 -0.14
C GLY A 5 0.29 8.97 0.75
N GLY A 6 0.00 10.22 0.35
CA GLY A 6 0.54 11.42 0.98
C GLY A 6 0.78 12.55 -0.01
N PHE A 7 1.73 13.42 0.33
CA PHE A 7 2.14 14.59 -0.45
C PHE A 7 3.67 14.68 -0.49
N ALA A 8 4.21 15.20 -1.58
CA ALA A 8 5.63 15.52 -1.69
C ALA A 8 5.79 17.00 -2.01
N GLY A 9 6.67 17.67 -1.28
CA GLY A 9 7.14 19.02 -1.54
C GLY A 9 8.58 18.99 -2.05
N ILE A 10 8.88 19.82 -3.04
CA ILE A 10 10.23 19.95 -3.61
C ILE A 10 10.62 21.42 -3.56
N GLY A 11 11.79 21.72 -2.99
CA GLY A 11 12.33 23.08 -2.93
C GLY A 11 13.75 23.10 -2.39
N ASN A 12 14.56 24.07 -2.79
CA ASN A 12 15.95 24.23 -2.32
C ASN A 12 16.80 22.94 -2.41
N ASN A 13 16.60 22.14 -3.46
CA ASN A 13 17.25 20.84 -3.63
C ASN A 13 16.96 19.81 -2.51
N GLU A 14 15.88 20.03 -1.74
CA GLU A 14 15.34 19.14 -0.73
C GLU A 14 13.98 18.61 -1.18
N ILE A 15 13.72 17.33 -0.86
CA ILE A 15 12.43 16.67 -1.09
C ILE A 15 11.89 16.24 0.27
N THR A 16 10.74 16.80 0.64
CA THR A 16 10.02 16.41 1.86
C THR A 16 8.78 15.60 1.45
N ILE A 17 8.65 14.38 1.96
CA ILE A 17 7.50 13.53 1.70
C ILE A 17 6.72 13.33 3.00
N LEU A 18 5.46 13.80 3.03
CA LEU A 18 4.53 13.57 4.12
C LEU A 18 3.58 12.45 3.71
N VAL A 19 3.67 11.30 4.36
CA VAL A 19 2.90 10.10 4.02
C VAL A 19 1.92 9.72 5.12
N ASN A 20 0.81 9.12 4.72
CA ASN A 20 -0.18 8.61 5.66
C ASN A 20 0.33 7.38 6.42
N ASP A 21 1.09 6.54 5.73
CA ASP A 21 1.71 5.34 6.28
C ASP A 21 2.93 4.95 5.42
N ALA A 22 3.94 4.38 6.06
CA ALA A 22 5.19 3.99 5.42
C ALA A 22 5.84 2.80 6.13
N GLU A 23 6.37 1.89 5.33
CA GLU A 23 7.04 0.69 5.82
C GLU A 23 8.34 0.46 5.05
N LYS A 24 9.42 0.14 5.77
CA LYS A 24 10.70 -0.17 5.14
C LYS A 24 10.68 -1.57 4.57
N ASN A 25 11.36 -1.78 3.46
CA ASN A 25 11.43 -3.10 2.80
C ASN A 25 11.98 -4.18 3.72
N SER A 26 12.94 -3.83 4.60
CA SER A 26 13.53 -4.74 5.59
C SER A 26 12.52 -5.24 6.63
N ASP A 27 11.46 -4.49 6.84
CA ASP A 27 10.49 -4.72 7.92
C ASP A 27 9.25 -5.46 7.38
N ILE A 28 9.09 -5.53 6.04
CA ILE A 28 8.00 -6.25 5.39
C ILE A 28 8.33 -7.75 5.35
N ASP A 29 7.51 -8.56 6.00
CA ASP A 29 7.55 -10.01 5.82
C ASP A 29 6.93 -10.40 4.45
N PRO A 30 7.66 -11.11 3.56
CA PRO A 30 7.14 -11.46 2.24
C PRO A 30 5.92 -12.37 2.24
N GLN A 31 5.83 -13.30 3.19
CA GLN A 31 4.70 -14.23 3.28
C GLN A 31 3.45 -13.50 3.78
N GLU A 32 3.61 -12.66 4.81
CA GLU A 32 2.52 -11.83 5.34
C GLU A 32 1.99 -10.86 4.27
N ALA A 33 2.89 -10.21 3.52
CA ALA A 33 2.51 -9.27 2.48
C ALA A 33 1.71 -9.96 1.37
N GLN A 34 2.15 -11.14 0.92
CA GLN A 34 1.46 -11.91 -0.11
C GLN A 34 0.10 -12.43 0.38
N GLN A 35 0.03 -12.94 1.61
CA GLN A 35 -1.23 -13.39 2.20
C GLN A 35 -2.23 -12.23 2.36
N THR A 36 -1.74 -11.06 2.78
CA THR A 36 -2.56 -9.85 2.89
C THR A 36 -3.12 -9.42 1.54
N LEU A 37 -2.33 -9.53 0.47
CA LEU A 37 -2.79 -9.24 -0.89
C LEU A 37 -3.93 -10.17 -1.32
N GLU A 38 -3.80 -11.47 -1.10
CA GLU A 38 -4.84 -12.45 -1.45
C GLU A 38 -6.14 -12.21 -0.68
N ILE A 39 -6.04 -11.90 0.62
CA ILE A 39 -7.21 -11.55 1.44
C ILE A 39 -7.87 -10.27 0.91
N ALA A 40 -7.09 -9.24 0.56
CA ALA A 40 -7.62 -7.99 0.04
C ALA A 40 -8.33 -8.18 -1.31
N GLU A 41 -7.80 -9.03 -2.19
CA GLU A 41 -8.44 -9.38 -3.46
C GLU A 41 -9.75 -10.14 -3.26
N ALA A 42 -9.77 -11.10 -2.33
CA ALA A 42 -10.99 -11.83 -1.97
C ALA A 42 -12.05 -10.90 -1.38
N ASN A 43 -11.65 -9.95 -0.53
CA ASN A 43 -12.55 -8.97 0.06
C ASN A 43 -13.11 -8.01 -0.97
N LEU A 44 -12.30 -7.57 -1.96
CA LEU A 44 -12.80 -6.73 -3.04
C LEU A 44 -13.84 -7.46 -3.89
N ARG A 45 -13.65 -8.76 -4.16
CA ARG A 45 -14.64 -9.58 -4.89
C ARG A 45 -15.96 -9.75 -4.13
N LYS A 46 -15.93 -9.72 -2.80
CA LYS A 46 -17.11 -9.84 -1.93
C LYS A 46 -17.74 -8.49 -1.56
N ALA A 47 -17.08 -7.37 -1.86
CA ALA A 47 -17.53 -6.06 -1.44
C ALA A 47 -18.79 -5.63 -2.20
N GLU A 48 -19.86 -5.32 -1.46
CA GLU A 48 -21.14 -4.91 -2.02
C GLU A 48 -21.44 -3.45 -1.69
N GLY A 49 -21.87 -2.70 -2.69
CA GLY A 49 -22.18 -1.28 -2.55
C GLY A 49 -20.96 -0.36 -2.53
N LYS A 50 -21.20 0.91 -2.85
CA LYS A 50 -20.14 1.88 -3.20
C LYS A 50 -19.08 2.06 -2.11
N ARG A 51 -19.51 2.15 -0.84
CA ARG A 51 -18.60 2.40 0.28
C ARG A 51 -17.65 1.22 0.52
N GLN A 52 -18.18 0.00 0.57
CA GLN A 52 -17.37 -1.20 0.79
C GLN A 52 -16.39 -1.42 -0.36
N THR A 53 -16.82 -1.18 -1.61
CA THR A 53 -15.92 -1.26 -2.77
C THR A 53 -14.79 -0.24 -2.71
N ILE A 54 -15.02 0.97 -2.21
CA ILE A 54 -13.97 2.00 -2.04
C ILE A 54 -12.97 1.55 -0.97
N GLU A 55 -13.45 1.12 0.20
CA GLU A 55 -12.60 0.67 1.31
C GLU A 55 -11.77 -0.57 0.91
N ALA A 56 -12.38 -1.54 0.24
CA ALA A 56 -11.69 -2.74 -0.25
C ALA A 56 -10.66 -2.42 -1.34
N ASN A 57 -10.94 -1.49 -2.25
CA ASN A 57 -9.97 -1.04 -3.24
C ASN A 57 -8.78 -0.32 -2.60
N LEU A 58 -9.01 0.48 -1.56
CA LEU A 58 -7.92 1.14 -0.82
C LEU A 58 -7.02 0.11 -0.13
N ALA A 59 -7.62 -0.88 0.54
CA ALA A 59 -6.87 -1.97 1.17
C ALA A 59 -6.07 -2.79 0.14
N LEU A 60 -6.66 -3.09 -1.01
CA LEU A 60 -5.99 -3.80 -2.10
C LEU A 60 -4.77 -3.02 -2.62
N ARG A 61 -4.92 -1.71 -2.86
CA ARG A 61 -3.80 -0.86 -3.32
C ARG A 61 -2.65 -0.88 -2.32
N ARG A 62 -2.95 -0.80 -1.02
CA ARG A 62 -1.91 -0.88 0.03
C ARG A 62 -1.20 -2.23 0.04
N ALA A 63 -1.95 -3.33 0.00
CA ALA A 63 -1.37 -4.67 -0.01
C ALA A 63 -0.47 -4.89 -1.24
N ARG A 64 -0.90 -4.41 -2.42
CA ARG A 64 -0.07 -4.45 -3.64
C ARG A 64 1.23 -3.69 -3.48
N THR A 65 1.18 -2.46 -2.97
CA THR A 65 2.39 -1.65 -2.74
C THR A 65 3.35 -2.31 -1.75
N ARG A 66 2.87 -3.02 -0.71
CA ARG A 66 3.75 -3.81 0.20
C ARG A 66 4.51 -4.90 -0.59
N VAL A 67 3.80 -5.67 -1.42
CA VAL A 67 4.42 -6.74 -2.23
C VAL A 67 5.36 -6.19 -3.30
N GLU A 68 4.97 -5.13 -4.00
CA GLU A 68 5.82 -4.48 -5.01
C GLU A 68 7.11 -3.92 -4.42
N ALA A 69 7.05 -3.36 -3.20
CA ALA A 69 8.22 -2.86 -2.51
C ALA A 69 9.29 -3.94 -2.29
N LEU A 70 8.90 -5.20 -2.08
CA LEU A 70 9.84 -6.33 -1.94
C LEU A 70 10.53 -6.71 -3.26
N ASN A 71 9.88 -6.49 -4.40
CA ASN A 71 10.39 -6.85 -5.72
C ASN A 71 11.27 -5.77 -6.37
N THR A 72 11.30 -4.58 -5.78
CA THR A 72 12.08 -3.46 -6.29
C THR A 72 13.49 -3.52 -5.70
N ILE A 73 14.45 -3.99 -6.50
CA ILE A 73 15.91 -4.02 -6.22
C ILE A 73 16.55 -2.82 -6.91
#